data_AF-A0A3N1SFX5-F1
#
_entry.id   AF-A0A3N1SFX5-F1
#
_cell.length_a   1.000
_cell.length_b   1.000
_cell.length_c   1.000
_cell.angle_alpha   90.00
_cell.angle_beta   90.00
_cell.angle_gamma   90.00
#
_symmetry.space_group_name_H-M   'P 1'
#
loop_
_entity.id
_entity.type
_entity.pdbx_description
1 polymer ?
#
loop_
_entity_poly.entity_id
_entity_poly.type
_entity_poly.pdbx_seq_one_letter_code
_entity_poly.pdbx_strand_id
1 'polypeptide(L)'
;MIPGVHKDEGGDRPGRSRYTLTGTAHGHAWGWCSEVEGLFGEPRRGTYELFGWVPQAESGAWAGNRLWLVPDDEALGPWLLEDAERAERPAGTDGLVFTGLDDCEGPPEGHRGPVRVHDGRRWLGSCREFARILPRERPAPPLVLRGLTQGDELRAALAKGTRRALDLEQAALEIRDDQGAPLTERLFWTEVAAWRPSPSGADLIDLELDGELFTPVPEHARPIWERWLAGPPGTAAAWAGLDTRRRWVWHDLVRE
;
A
#
# COMPACT_ATOMS: atom_id res chain seq x y z
N MET A 1 -26.53 36.27 7.74
CA MET A 1 -25.20 36.89 7.57
C MET A 1 -24.18 35.78 7.86
N ILE A 2 -23.72 35.10 6.82
CA ILE A 2 -22.76 33.98 6.89
C ILE A 2 -21.69 34.36 5.87
N PRO A 3 -20.39 34.49 6.24
CA PRO A 3 -19.36 34.89 5.30
C PRO A 3 -19.13 33.76 4.30
N GLY A 4 -19.13 34.11 3.02
CA GLY A 4 -18.86 33.21 1.92
C GLY A 4 -17.44 32.66 1.99
N VAL A 5 -17.32 31.34 1.87
CA VAL A 5 -16.06 30.65 1.64
C VAL A 5 -15.50 31.14 0.31
N HIS A 6 -14.33 31.78 0.36
CA HIS A 6 -13.54 32.11 -0.82
C HIS A 6 -13.16 30.82 -1.53
N LYS A 7 -13.68 30.68 -2.74
CA LYS A 7 -13.11 29.85 -3.79
C LYS A 7 -11.83 30.55 -4.22
N ASP A 8 -10.67 30.03 -3.82
CA ASP A 8 -9.41 30.42 -4.43
C ASP A 8 -9.36 29.80 -5.83
N GLU A 9 -9.85 30.56 -6.81
CA GLU A 9 -9.54 30.36 -8.22
C GLU A 9 -8.18 31.03 -8.49
N GLY A 10 -7.10 30.27 -8.27
CA GLY A 10 -5.74 30.68 -8.59
C GLY A 10 -5.07 29.70 -9.55
N GLY A 11 -4.87 30.14 -10.80
CA GLY A 11 -3.76 29.68 -11.63
C GLY A 11 -4.09 28.68 -12.74
N ASP A 12 -3.88 29.12 -13.97
CA ASP A 12 -4.01 28.37 -15.22
C ASP A 12 -3.07 27.14 -15.27
N ARG A 13 -3.55 26.04 -15.87
CA ARG A 13 -3.02 24.66 -15.79
C ARG A 13 -1.59 24.47 -16.33
N PRO A 14 -0.64 23.90 -15.57
CA PRO A 14 0.40 23.05 -16.14
C PRO A 14 -0.15 21.61 -16.24
N GLY A 15 0.06 20.93 -17.37
CA GLY A 15 -0.41 19.56 -17.70
C GLY A 15 -1.05 18.76 -16.57
N ARG A 16 -2.35 18.42 -16.73
CA ARG A 16 -3.21 17.67 -15.80
C ARG A 16 -2.40 16.83 -14.81
N SER A 17 -2.14 17.41 -13.64
CA SER A 17 -1.37 16.73 -12.60
C SER A 17 -2.22 15.61 -12.05
N ARG A 18 -1.68 14.39 -12.15
CA ARG A 18 -2.38 13.15 -11.82
C ARG A 18 -2.21 12.79 -10.35
N TYR A 19 -1.11 13.22 -9.76
CA TYR A 19 -0.73 12.88 -8.40
C TYR A 19 -0.46 14.14 -7.59
N THR A 20 -0.99 14.17 -6.37
CA THR A 20 -0.73 15.22 -5.40
C THR A 20 -0.21 14.58 -4.12
N LEU A 21 0.96 15.04 -3.64
CA LEU A 21 1.51 14.62 -2.36
C LEU A 21 0.99 15.58 -1.29
N THR A 22 0.30 15.07 -0.27
CA THR A 22 -0.27 15.88 0.82
C THR A 22 0.16 15.35 2.18
N GLY A 23 0.33 16.26 3.14
CA GLY A 23 0.58 15.90 4.54
C GLY A 23 -0.73 15.68 5.28
N THR A 24 -0.90 14.53 5.93
CA THR A 24 -2.17 14.18 6.60
C THR A 24 -2.46 15.03 7.84
N ALA A 25 -1.42 15.44 8.58
CA ALA A 25 -1.58 16.22 9.82
C ALA A 25 -2.11 17.64 9.60
N HIS A 26 -1.87 18.22 8.43
CA HIS A 26 -2.09 19.66 8.19
C HIS A 26 -2.80 19.97 6.87
N GLY A 27 -3.08 18.96 6.04
CA GLY A 27 -3.84 19.09 4.78
C GLY A 27 -3.18 19.96 3.72
N HIS A 28 -1.90 20.33 3.88
CA HIS A 28 -1.17 21.10 2.87
C HIS A 28 -0.60 20.17 1.80
N ALA A 29 -0.52 20.69 0.58
CA ALA A 29 0.08 19.98 -0.54
C ALA A 29 1.59 20.23 -0.57
N TRP A 30 2.37 19.15 -0.48
CA TRP A 30 3.81 19.18 -0.68
C TRP A 30 4.18 19.41 -2.15
N GLY A 31 3.32 18.98 -3.07
CA GLY A 31 3.50 19.23 -4.51
C GLY A 31 2.63 18.35 -5.38
N TRP A 32 2.74 18.52 -6.68
CA TRP A 32 1.98 17.77 -7.68
C TRP A 32 2.81 17.38 -8.90
N CYS A 33 2.51 16.23 -9.48
CA CYS A 33 3.19 15.70 -10.66
C CYS A 33 2.24 14.89 -11.55
N SER A 34 2.69 14.59 -12.77
CA SER A 34 1.96 13.73 -13.71
C SER A 34 2.39 12.26 -13.65
N GLU A 35 3.56 11.97 -13.08
CA GLU A 35 4.18 10.66 -13.14
C GLU A 35 4.80 10.26 -11.80
N VAL A 36 4.55 9.01 -11.40
CA VAL A 36 5.07 8.39 -10.20
C VAL A 36 5.62 7.01 -10.54
N GLU A 37 6.89 6.78 -10.20
CA GLU A 37 7.51 5.46 -10.21
C GLU A 37 7.40 4.83 -8.82
N GLY A 38 7.35 3.50 -8.75
CA GLY A 38 7.23 2.76 -7.48
C GLY A 38 5.80 2.63 -6.94
N LEU A 39 4.78 3.20 -7.61
CA LEU A 39 3.37 3.03 -7.23
C LEU A 39 2.93 1.55 -7.30
N PHE A 40 3.44 0.85 -8.32
CA PHE A 40 3.19 -0.57 -8.54
C PHE A 40 4.37 -1.39 -8.02
N GLY A 41 4.06 -2.46 -7.31
CA GLY A 41 5.05 -3.38 -6.79
C GLY A 41 4.38 -4.62 -6.22
N GLU A 42 5.14 -5.70 -6.04
CA GLU A 42 4.61 -6.85 -5.32
C GLU A 42 4.48 -6.50 -3.83
N PRO A 43 3.27 -6.59 -3.25
CA PRO A 43 3.10 -6.41 -1.82
C PRO A 43 3.97 -7.42 -1.09
N ARG A 44 4.62 -6.99 0.00
CA ARG A 44 5.51 -7.85 0.77
C ARG A 44 4.74 -9.04 1.32
N ARG A 45 5.10 -10.24 0.86
CA ARG A 45 4.57 -11.49 1.43
C ARG A 45 5.40 -11.88 2.65
N GLY A 46 4.74 -11.94 3.81
CA GLY A 46 5.33 -12.56 4.99
C GLY A 46 5.41 -14.07 4.80
N THR A 47 6.47 -14.69 5.33
CA THR A 47 6.55 -16.15 5.50
C THR A 47 6.44 -16.48 6.98
N TYR A 48 5.61 -17.46 7.30
CA TYR A 48 5.25 -17.77 8.67
C TYR A 48 5.26 -19.26 8.91
N GLU A 49 5.68 -19.63 10.12
CA GLU A 49 5.70 -21.01 10.59
C GLU A 49 4.87 -21.15 11.87
N LEU A 50 3.98 -22.15 11.87
CA LEU A 50 3.12 -22.52 12.97
C LEU A 50 3.62 -23.84 13.57
N PHE A 51 4.28 -23.75 14.71
CA PHE A 51 4.84 -24.91 15.42
C PHE A 51 3.78 -25.59 16.28
N GLY A 52 3.78 -26.93 16.25
CA GLY A 52 2.81 -27.73 17.00
C GLY A 52 1.38 -27.52 16.54
N TRP A 53 1.18 -27.38 15.22
CA TRP A 53 -0.14 -27.19 14.63
C TRP A 53 -1.10 -28.33 14.97
N VAL A 54 -2.27 -27.98 15.53
CA VAL A 54 -3.37 -28.89 15.84
C VAL A 54 -4.56 -28.51 14.94
N PRO A 55 -4.91 -29.32 13.92
CA PRO A 55 -6.01 -29.02 13.03
C PRO A 55 -7.37 -29.21 13.72
N GLN A 56 -8.31 -28.30 13.46
CA GLN A 56 -9.71 -28.42 13.85
C GLN A 56 -10.65 -28.63 12.64
N ALA A 57 -10.17 -28.32 11.43
CA ALA A 57 -10.82 -28.63 10.16
C ALA A 57 -9.80 -29.24 9.19
N GLU A 58 -10.28 -29.98 8.18
CA GLU A 58 -9.41 -30.49 7.11
C GLU A 58 -8.67 -29.32 6.43
N SER A 59 -7.34 -29.40 6.43
CA SER A 59 -6.43 -28.38 5.92
C SER A 59 -6.26 -28.40 4.38
N GLY A 60 -7.28 -28.90 3.68
CA GLY A 60 -7.36 -28.91 2.23
C GLY A 60 -7.79 -27.55 1.68
N ALA A 61 -6.84 -26.84 1.05
CA ALA A 61 -6.97 -25.56 0.36
C ALA A 61 -7.17 -24.32 1.27
N TRP A 62 -6.09 -23.91 1.96
CA TRP A 62 -5.95 -22.53 2.44
C TRP A 62 -5.63 -21.54 1.31
N ALA A 63 -5.17 -22.07 0.18
CA ALA A 63 -4.77 -21.32 -1.02
C ALA A 63 -5.88 -20.37 -1.47
N GLY A 64 -5.57 -19.07 -1.43
CA GLY A 64 -6.44 -17.99 -1.90
C GLY A 64 -7.45 -17.46 -0.88
N ASN A 65 -7.34 -17.84 0.40
CA ASN A 65 -8.25 -17.37 1.46
C ASN A 65 -7.62 -16.32 2.38
N ARG A 66 -8.48 -15.45 2.92
CA ARG A 66 -8.20 -14.53 4.03
C ARG A 66 -8.09 -15.34 5.33
N LEU A 67 -6.92 -15.32 5.97
CA LEU A 67 -6.68 -15.99 7.24
C LEU A 67 -6.53 -14.98 8.35
N TRP A 68 -7.33 -15.15 9.40
CA TRP A 68 -7.21 -14.36 10.62
C TRP A 68 -6.39 -15.14 11.63
N LEU A 69 -5.34 -14.50 12.13
CA LEU A 69 -4.46 -15.01 13.17
C LEU A 69 -4.83 -14.31 14.47
N VAL A 70 -5.27 -15.10 15.44
CA VAL A 70 -5.77 -14.62 16.72
C VAL A 70 -4.80 -15.09 17.81
N PRO A 71 -3.96 -14.20 18.35
CA PRO A 71 -3.08 -14.54 19.46
C PRO A 71 -3.91 -14.81 20.72
N ASP A 72 -3.42 -15.69 21.59
CA ASP A 72 -4.07 -15.97 22.88
C ASP A 72 -3.92 -14.79 23.88
N ASP A 73 -2.95 -13.90 23.64
CA ASP A 73 -2.76 -12.69 24.42
C ASP A 73 -3.83 -11.64 24.05
N GLU A 74 -4.76 -11.39 24.97
CA GLU A 74 -5.87 -10.43 24.78
C GLU A 74 -5.40 -8.98 24.61
N ALA A 75 -4.15 -8.65 24.96
CA ALA A 75 -3.57 -7.34 24.68
C ALA A 75 -3.24 -7.14 23.19
N LEU A 76 -3.17 -8.24 22.42
CA LEU A 76 -2.87 -8.24 21.00
C LEU A 76 -4.15 -8.45 20.20
N GLY A 77 -4.38 -7.59 19.21
CA GLY A 77 -5.47 -7.75 18.27
C GLY A 77 -5.26 -8.92 17.30
N PRO A 78 -6.33 -9.44 16.68
CA PRO A 78 -6.19 -10.34 15.56
C PRO A 78 -5.61 -9.58 14.36
N TRP A 79 -4.75 -10.22 13.58
CA TRP A 79 -4.23 -9.66 12.33
C TRP A 79 -4.62 -10.54 11.14
N LEU A 80 -4.78 -9.90 9.99
CA LEU A 80 -5.23 -10.54 8.76
C LEU A 80 -4.04 -10.86 7.85
N LEU A 81 -4.09 -12.06 7.28
CA LEU A 81 -3.26 -12.46 6.17
C LEU A 81 -4.11 -12.72 4.92
N GLU A 82 -3.88 -11.94 3.87
CA GLU A 82 -4.58 -12.09 2.60
C GLU A 82 -3.79 -12.97 1.62
N ASP A 83 -4.51 -13.58 0.68
CA ASP A 83 -3.94 -14.46 -0.35
C ASP A 83 -3.03 -15.54 0.27
N ALA A 84 -3.47 -16.13 1.39
CA ALA A 84 -2.65 -17.08 2.11
C ALA A 84 -2.42 -18.34 1.26
N GLU A 85 -1.18 -18.77 1.17
CA GLU A 85 -0.77 -19.98 0.46
C GLU A 85 0.09 -20.84 1.37
N ARG A 86 -0.09 -22.16 1.29
CA ARG A 86 0.80 -23.08 1.98
C ARG A 86 2.11 -23.14 1.21
N ALA A 87 3.21 -22.80 1.87
CA ALA A 87 4.53 -22.91 1.27
C ALA A 87 5.06 -24.35 1.38
N GLU A 88 5.98 -24.70 0.48
CA GLU A 88 6.74 -25.94 0.63
C GLU A 88 7.48 -25.94 1.96
N ARG A 89 7.41 -27.08 2.65
CA ARG A 89 8.01 -27.25 3.97
C ARG A 89 9.54 -27.18 3.84
N PRO A 90 10.23 -26.27 4.55
CA PRO A 90 11.68 -26.32 4.69
C PRO A 90 12.09 -27.67 5.30
N ALA A 91 13.13 -28.30 4.77
CA ALA A 91 13.58 -29.60 5.30
C ALA A 91 13.98 -29.45 6.78
N GLY A 92 13.30 -30.20 7.67
CA GLY A 92 13.66 -30.30 9.08
C GLY A 92 12.69 -29.68 10.09
N THR A 93 11.56 -29.10 9.66
CA THR A 93 10.55 -28.59 10.60
C THR A 93 9.23 -29.37 10.53
N ASP A 94 8.71 -29.76 11.70
CA ASP A 94 7.36 -30.34 11.86
C ASP A 94 6.26 -29.27 11.82
N GLY A 95 6.66 -28.02 11.62
CA GLY A 95 5.80 -26.86 11.50
C GLY A 95 5.03 -26.82 10.19
N LEU A 96 3.98 -26.02 10.24
CA LEU A 96 3.15 -25.69 9.10
C LEU A 96 3.57 -24.30 8.60
N VAL A 97 4.01 -24.23 7.35
CA VAL A 97 4.53 -22.99 6.75
C VAL A 97 3.53 -22.43 5.74
N PHE A 98 3.30 -21.12 5.83
CA PHE A 98 2.47 -20.40 4.88
C PHE A 98 3.11 -19.06 4.50
N THR A 99 2.67 -18.53 3.36
CA THR A 99 2.98 -17.17 2.91
C THR A 99 1.68 -16.42 2.67
N GLY A 100 1.73 -15.10 2.78
CA GLY A 100 0.58 -14.25 2.44
C GLY A 100 0.89 -12.78 2.65
N LEU A 101 -0.08 -11.94 2.35
CA LEU A 101 0.02 -10.49 2.47
C LEU A 101 -0.41 -10.07 3.86
N ASP A 102 0.50 -9.45 4.59
CA ASP A 102 0.17 -8.81 5.86
C ASP A 102 -0.80 -7.64 5.61
N ASP A 103 -1.71 -7.40 6.55
CA ASP A 103 -2.38 -6.11 6.65
C ASP A 103 -1.36 -5.01 7.03
N CYS A 104 -1.82 -3.76 7.03
CA CYS A 104 -0.93 -2.60 7.25
C CYS A 104 -0.32 -2.56 8.66
N GLU A 105 -0.94 -3.22 9.65
CA GLU A 105 -0.39 -3.35 11.00
C GLU A 105 0.58 -4.54 11.09
N GLY A 106 0.29 -5.60 10.33
CA GLY A 106 1.07 -6.82 10.31
C GLY A 106 1.00 -7.60 11.63
N PRO A 107 1.75 -8.70 11.76
CA PRO A 107 1.84 -9.42 13.02
C PRO A 107 2.51 -8.53 14.08
N PRO A 108 2.07 -8.59 15.36
CA PRO A 108 2.74 -7.89 16.44
C PRO A 108 4.24 -8.19 16.48
N GLU A 109 5.07 -7.14 16.59
CA GLU A 109 6.51 -7.28 16.49
C GLU A 109 7.06 -8.22 17.57
N GLY A 110 7.90 -9.18 17.14
CA GLY A 110 8.51 -10.14 18.05
C GLY A 110 7.56 -11.20 18.64
N HIS A 111 6.28 -11.25 18.22
CA HIS A 111 5.35 -12.25 18.75
C HIS A 111 5.80 -13.68 18.41
N ARG A 112 5.82 -14.52 19.45
CA ARG A 112 6.17 -15.95 19.41
C ARG A 112 5.14 -16.85 20.12
N GLY A 113 4.01 -16.30 20.53
CA GLY A 113 3.02 -16.99 21.35
C GLY A 113 2.14 -17.97 20.57
N PRO A 114 1.20 -18.63 21.27
CA PRO A 114 0.16 -19.43 20.65
C PRO A 114 -0.79 -18.58 19.81
N VAL A 115 -1.24 -19.14 18.68
CA VAL A 115 -2.16 -18.48 17.76
C VAL A 115 -3.24 -19.45 17.30
N ARG A 116 -4.48 -18.97 17.28
CA ARG A 116 -5.63 -19.65 16.66
C ARG A 116 -5.91 -19.05 15.29
N VAL A 117 -6.25 -19.88 14.32
CA VAL A 117 -6.44 -19.45 12.92
C VAL A 117 -7.85 -19.73 12.43
N HIS A 118 -8.49 -18.75 11.80
CA HIS A 118 -9.79 -18.93 11.14
C HIS A 118 -9.85 -18.28 9.74
N ASP A 119 -10.71 -18.78 8.86
CA ASP A 119 -10.93 -18.27 7.49
C ASP A 119 -12.04 -17.21 7.41
N GLY A 120 -12.37 -16.58 8.54
CA GLY A 120 -13.54 -15.72 8.71
C GLY A 120 -14.88 -16.45 8.81
N ARG A 121 -14.93 -17.78 8.60
CA ARG A 121 -16.15 -18.59 8.70
C ARG A 121 -16.06 -19.67 9.77
N ARG A 122 -14.89 -20.31 9.90
CA ARG A 122 -14.64 -21.40 10.84
C ARG A 122 -13.20 -21.39 11.34
N TRP A 123 -13.02 -21.93 12.54
CA TRP A 123 -11.69 -22.21 13.07
C TRP A 123 -11.02 -23.34 12.27
N LEU A 124 -9.79 -23.11 11.84
CA LEU A 124 -8.98 -24.05 11.08
C LEU A 124 -8.09 -24.88 11.99
N GLY A 125 -7.62 -24.29 13.08
CA GLY A 125 -6.74 -24.93 14.07
C GLY A 125 -6.02 -23.92 14.94
N SER A 126 -5.05 -24.42 15.69
CA SER A 126 -4.20 -23.62 16.59
C SER A 126 -2.76 -24.11 16.55
N CYS A 127 -1.82 -23.21 16.81
CA CYS A 127 -0.42 -23.55 17.04
C CYS A 127 -0.02 -23.21 18.47
N ARG A 128 1.04 -23.86 18.95
CA ARG A 128 1.64 -23.54 20.25
C ARG A 128 2.59 -22.35 20.16
N GLU A 129 3.22 -22.18 19.01
CA GLU A 129 4.20 -21.14 18.77
C GLU A 129 4.09 -20.68 17.31
N PHE A 130 4.12 -19.36 17.13
CA PHE A 130 4.12 -18.68 15.85
C PHE A 130 5.50 -18.08 15.58
N ALA A 131 6.01 -18.21 14.36
CA ALA A 131 7.23 -17.54 13.97
C ALA A 131 7.15 -16.90 12.59
N ARG A 132 7.45 -15.60 12.51
CA ARG A 132 7.80 -14.93 11.25
C ARG A 132 9.18 -15.38 10.79
N ILE A 133 9.24 -15.98 9.61
CA ILE A 133 10.48 -16.25 8.87
C ILE A 133 10.77 -14.99 8.05
N LEU A 134 11.73 -14.20 8.53
CA LEU A 134 12.12 -12.97 7.84
C LEU A 134 12.85 -13.33 6.54
N PRO A 135 12.37 -12.90 5.36
CA PRO A 135 13.15 -13.01 4.14
C PRO A 135 14.41 -12.14 4.27
N ARG A 136 15.41 -12.38 3.42
CA ARG A 136 16.52 -11.43 3.25
C ARG A 136 15.92 -10.10 2.82
N GLU A 137 16.16 -9.04 3.60
CA GLU A 137 15.70 -7.68 3.31
C GLU A 137 16.00 -7.34 1.84
N ARG A 138 14.92 -7.17 1.07
CA ARG A 138 14.98 -6.47 -0.20
C ARG A 138 14.35 -5.11 0.05
N PRO A 139 15.11 -4.01 -0.07
CA PRO A 139 14.52 -2.69 0.02
C PRO A 139 13.40 -2.61 -1.03
N ALA A 140 12.25 -2.07 -0.64
CA ALA A 140 11.22 -1.74 -1.61
C ALA A 140 11.80 -0.69 -2.57
N PRO A 141 11.41 -0.70 -3.85
CA PRO A 141 11.78 0.39 -4.74
C PRO A 141 11.22 1.70 -4.16
N PRO A 142 12.00 2.79 -4.12
CA PRO A 142 11.53 4.06 -3.60
C PRO A 142 10.40 4.61 -4.48
N LEU A 143 9.51 5.39 -3.87
CA LEU A 143 8.48 6.11 -4.61
C LEU A 143 9.11 7.38 -5.20
N VAL A 144 9.08 7.54 -6.52
CA VAL A 144 9.70 8.69 -7.21
C VAL A 144 8.64 9.53 -7.91
N LEU A 145 8.47 10.77 -7.44
CA LEU A 145 7.60 11.77 -8.08
C LEU A 145 8.41 12.50 -9.16
N ARG A 146 8.08 12.28 -10.43
CA ARG A 146 8.81 12.83 -11.58
C ARG A 146 8.26 14.19 -11.99
N GLY A 147 9.14 15.17 -12.17
CA GLY A 147 8.73 16.52 -12.60
C GLY A 147 7.73 17.18 -11.64
N LEU A 148 7.92 16.97 -10.34
CA LEU A 148 7.11 17.54 -9.27
C LEU A 148 7.24 19.07 -9.26
N THR A 149 6.09 19.74 -9.33
CA THR A 149 5.99 21.15 -8.97
C THR A 149 5.89 21.24 -7.46
N GLN A 150 6.85 21.92 -6.83
CA GLN A 150 6.94 22.04 -5.38
C GLN A 150 5.86 22.97 -4.83
N GLY A 151 5.17 22.54 -3.77
CA GLY A 151 4.43 23.43 -2.88
C GLY A 151 5.38 24.32 -2.08
N ASP A 152 4.85 25.38 -1.49
CA ASP A 152 5.66 26.38 -0.78
C ASP A 152 6.32 25.78 0.48
N GLU A 153 5.62 24.88 1.18
CA GLU A 153 6.11 24.17 2.35
C GLU A 153 7.28 23.26 2.00
N LEU A 154 7.15 22.47 0.92
CA LEU A 154 8.22 21.60 0.45
C LEU A 154 9.43 22.43 0.01
N ARG A 155 9.19 23.51 -0.76
CA ARG A 155 10.26 24.41 -1.21
C ARG A 155 11.00 25.01 -0.01
N ALA A 156 10.27 25.50 0.99
CA ALA A 156 10.85 26.06 2.21
C ALA A 156 11.61 25.01 3.03
N ALA A 157 11.10 23.79 3.12
CA ALA A 157 11.72 22.69 3.85
C ALA A 157 13.03 22.23 3.16
N LEU A 158 13.02 22.05 1.84
CA LEU A 158 14.21 21.66 1.07
C LEU A 158 15.28 22.78 1.07
N ALA A 159 14.88 24.04 1.06
CA ALA A 159 15.80 25.19 1.14
C ALA A 159 16.56 25.27 2.48
N LYS A 160 15.97 24.76 3.57
CA LYS A 160 16.62 24.71 4.90
C LYS A 160 17.75 23.68 4.96
N GLY A 161 17.80 22.74 4.01
CA GLY A 161 19.01 22.03 3.64
C GLY A 161 19.59 21.12 4.72
N THR A 162 18.97 19.95 4.93
CA THR A 162 19.72 18.76 5.32
C THR A 162 19.55 17.72 4.23
N ARG A 163 20.65 17.31 3.59
CA ARG A 163 20.67 16.22 2.58
C ARG A 163 20.27 14.85 3.15
N ARG A 164 19.84 14.79 4.41
CA ARG A 164 19.28 13.64 5.09
C ARG A 164 17.84 13.98 5.47
N ALA A 165 16.92 13.27 4.84
CA ALA A 165 15.56 12.95 5.29
C ALA A 165 14.80 14.12 5.93
N LEU A 166 14.13 14.91 5.10
CA LEU A 166 12.96 15.63 5.58
C LEU A 166 11.89 14.57 5.87
N ASP A 167 11.63 14.31 7.15
CA ASP A 167 10.53 13.46 7.60
C ASP A 167 9.20 14.14 7.25
N LEU A 168 8.41 13.51 6.38
CA LEU A 168 7.08 13.99 6.01
C LEU A 168 5.98 13.36 6.89
N GLU A 169 6.38 12.58 7.89
CA GLU A 169 5.52 11.78 8.75
C GLU A 169 4.57 10.91 7.89
N GLN A 170 3.26 10.97 8.16
CA GLN A 170 2.25 10.30 7.36
C GLN A 170 1.82 11.21 6.21
N ALA A 171 2.07 10.75 4.99
CA ALA A 171 1.68 11.42 3.76
C ALA A 171 0.58 10.64 3.03
N ALA A 172 -0.18 11.35 2.21
CA ALA A 172 -1.11 10.79 1.25
C ALA A 172 -0.65 11.12 -0.17
N LEU A 173 -0.68 10.13 -1.05
CA LEU A 173 -0.61 10.32 -2.49
C LEU A 173 -2.03 10.30 -3.02
N GLU A 174 -2.60 11.48 -3.25
CA GLU A 174 -3.88 11.61 -3.93
C GLU A 174 -3.70 11.30 -5.41
N ILE A 175 -4.55 10.43 -5.94
CA ILE A 175 -4.50 9.92 -7.31
C ILE A 175 -5.77 10.36 -8.01
N ARG A 176 -5.61 11.00 -9.16
CA ARG A 176 -6.68 11.44 -10.05
C ARG A 176 -6.61 10.71 -11.36
N ASP A 177 -7.72 10.66 -12.07
CA ASP A 177 -7.72 10.21 -13.45
C ASP A 177 -7.24 11.33 -14.40
N ASP A 178 -7.11 10.98 -15.67
CA ASP A 178 -6.75 11.88 -16.77
C ASP A 178 -7.81 12.93 -17.05
N GLN A 179 -8.96 12.88 -16.39
CA GLN A 179 -10.01 13.88 -16.49
C GLN A 179 -9.90 14.90 -15.35
N GLY A 180 -9.14 14.57 -14.31
CA GLY A 180 -8.93 15.33 -13.08
C GLY A 180 -9.89 14.92 -11.94
N ALA A 181 -10.70 13.87 -12.15
CA ALA A 181 -11.59 13.33 -11.13
C ALA A 181 -10.77 12.54 -10.10
N PRO A 182 -11.09 12.64 -8.80
CA PRO A 182 -10.47 11.80 -7.77
C PRO A 182 -10.70 10.33 -8.10
N LEU A 183 -9.63 9.54 -8.09
CA LEU A 183 -9.69 8.09 -8.21
C LEU A 183 -9.60 7.46 -6.82
N THR A 184 -8.54 7.78 -6.07
CA THR A 184 -8.31 7.29 -4.71
C THR A 184 -7.11 8.00 -4.08
N GLU A 185 -6.83 7.77 -2.81
CA GLU A 185 -5.56 8.11 -2.15
C GLU A 185 -4.76 6.86 -1.72
N ARG A 186 -3.46 7.01 -1.53
CA ARG A 186 -2.59 5.99 -0.92
C ARG A 186 -1.80 6.59 0.23
N LEU A 187 -1.92 6.00 1.41
CA LEU A 187 -1.27 6.46 2.63
C LEU A 187 0.06 5.73 2.87
N PHE A 188 1.03 6.46 3.43
CA PHE A 188 2.35 5.93 3.73
C PHE A 188 3.10 6.80 4.73
N TRP A 189 4.01 6.18 5.48
CA TRP A 189 5.03 6.88 6.25
C TRP A 189 6.22 7.14 5.34
N THR A 190 6.75 8.35 5.32
CA THR A 190 7.84 8.66 4.38
C THR A 190 8.75 9.78 4.81
N GLU A 191 9.98 9.68 4.33
CA GLU A 191 10.98 10.72 4.37
C GLU A 191 11.54 10.99 2.97
N VAL A 192 12.02 12.21 2.75
CA VAL A 192 12.71 12.58 1.51
C VAL A 192 14.09 11.95 1.47
N ALA A 193 14.25 10.92 0.64
CA ALA A 193 15.52 10.22 0.44
C ALA A 193 16.50 11.07 -0.38
N ALA A 194 16.01 11.62 -1.49
CA ALA A 194 16.79 12.42 -2.42
C ALA A 194 15.88 13.34 -3.25
N TRP A 195 16.47 14.38 -3.82
CA TRP A 195 15.80 15.19 -4.83
C TRP A 195 16.81 15.79 -5.80
N ARG A 196 16.37 16.08 -7.01
CA ARG A 196 17.19 16.73 -8.05
C ARG A 196 16.33 17.56 -8.99
N PRO A 197 16.89 18.58 -9.67
CA PRO A 197 16.18 19.24 -10.77
C PRO A 197 15.73 18.21 -11.82
N SER A 198 14.48 18.34 -12.28
CA SER A 198 13.89 17.44 -13.27
C SER A 198 14.30 17.86 -14.68
N PRO A 199 14.60 16.93 -15.59
CA PRO A 199 14.83 17.25 -17.00
C PRO A 199 13.57 17.77 -17.71
N SER A 200 12.39 17.59 -17.12
CA SER A 200 11.09 17.89 -17.71
C SER A 200 10.71 19.37 -17.71
N GLY A 201 11.45 20.24 -17.02
CA GLY A 201 11.18 21.68 -17.02
C GLY A 201 12.00 22.48 -16.01
N ALA A 202 12.04 23.80 -16.21
CA ALA A 202 12.57 24.72 -15.21
C ALA A 202 11.69 24.67 -13.95
N ASP A 203 12.31 24.74 -12.78
CA ASP A 203 11.66 24.76 -11.46
C ASP A 203 10.88 23.49 -11.07
N LEU A 204 11.01 22.40 -11.85
CA LEU A 204 10.51 21.07 -11.49
C LEU A 204 11.61 20.25 -10.83
N ILE A 205 11.24 19.37 -9.90
CA ILE A 205 12.16 18.41 -9.27
C ILE A 205 11.71 16.97 -9.47
N ASP A 206 12.66 16.05 -9.54
CA ASP A 206 12.37 14.65 -9.22
C ASP A 206 12.57 14.48 -7.72
N LEU A 207 11.54 14.00 -7.01
CA LEU A 207 11.56 13.75 -5.56
C LEU A 207 11.51 12.25 -5.30
N GLU A 208 12.48 11.74 -4.54
CA GLU A 208 12.57 10.34 -4.13
C GLU A 208 12.19 10.21 -2.65
N LEU A 209 11.30 9.26 -2.36
CA LEU A 209 10.70 9.04 -1.05
C LEU A 209 11.03 7.62 -0.58
N ASP A 210 11.58 7.50 0.64
CA ASP A 210 11.98 6.21 1.25
C ASP A 210 10.84 5.62 2.11
N GLY A 211 9.62 5.62 1.57
CA GLY A 211 8.41 5.16 2.28
C GLY A 211 7.75 3.97 1.60
N GLU A 212 7.10 3.12 2.40
CA GLU A 212 6.27 2.02 1.91
C GLU A 212 4.79 2.38 2.00
N LEU A 213 4.07 2.20 0.90
CA LEU A 213 2.60 2.31 0.85
C LEU A 213 1.98 1.32 1.83
N PHE A 214 1.04 1.79 2.66
CA PHE A 214 0.28 0.89 3.55
C PHE A 214 -0.54 -0.11 2.74
N THR A 215 -1.02 0.32 1.57
CA THR A 215 -1.76 -0.50 0.61
C THR A 215 -1.10 -0.37 -0.78
N PRO A 216 0.03 -1.06 -1.01
CA PRO A 216 0.74 -0.97 -2.29
C PRO A 216 -0.13 -1.53 -3.41
N VAL A 217 0.01 -1.00 -4.62
CA VAL A 217 -0.75 -1.50 -5.78
C VAL A 217 -0.04 -2.72 -6.36
N PRO A 218 -0.64 -3.92 -6.31
CA PRO A 218 0.01 -5.11 -6.85
C PRO A 218 0.25 -5.01 -8.36
N GLU A 219 1.36 -5.54 -8.86
CA GLU A 219 1.68 -5.49 -10.30
C GLU A 219 0.58 -6.11 -11.19
N HIS A 220 -0.05 -7.20 -10.74
CA HIS A 220 -1.15 -7.82 -11.50
C HIS A 220 -2.39 -6.90 -11.65
N ALA A 221 -2.53 -5.89 -10.80
CA ALA A 221 -3.59 -4.89 -10.81
C ALA A 221 -3.33 -3.76 -11.81
N ARG A 222 -2.08 -3.60 -12.27
CA ARG A 222 -1.65 -2.52 -13.18
C ARG A 222 -2.57 -2.31 -14.38
N PRO A 223 -2.99 -3.34 -15.15
CA PRO A 223 -3.87 -3.12 -16.31
C PRO A 223 -5.26 -2.56 -15.95
N ILE A 224 -5.74 -2.84 -14.74
CA ILE A 224 -7.01 -2.29 -14.25
C ILE A 224 -6.79 -0.83 -13.86
N TRP A 225 -5.73 -0.56 -13.10
CA TRP A 225 -5.35 0.79 -12.69
C TRP A 225 -5.12 1.72 -13.87
N GLU A 226 -4.32 1.32 -14.85
CA GLU A 226 -4.06 2.12 -16.06
C GLU A 226 -5.36 2.47 -16.79
N ARG A 227 -6.34 1.55 -16.80
CA ARG A 227 -7.66 1.82 -17.37
C ARG A 227 -8.41 2.88 -16.58
N TRP A 228 -8.44 2.79 -15.25
CA TRP A 228 -9.11 3.76 -14.38
C TRP A 228 -8.40 5.12 -14.36
N LEU A 229 -7.07 5.14 -14.48
CA LEU A 229 -6.28 6.35 -14.64
C LEU A 229 -6.58 7.07 -15.95
N ALA A 230 -6.92 6.37 -17.03
CA ALA A 230 -7.43 6.99 -18.26
C ALA A 230 -8.87 7.53 -18.12
N GLY A 231 -9.53 7.21 -17.01
CA GLY A 231 -10.90 7.57 -16.67
C GLY A 231 -11.80 6.35 -16.45
N PRO A 232 -13.00 6.55 -15.88
CA PRO A 232 -13.90 5.45 -15.60
C PRO A 232 -14.32 4.73 -16.90
N PRO A 233 -14.49 3.40 -16.83
CA PRO A 233 -14.83 2.57 -17.98
C PRO A 233 -16.21 2.95 -18.55
N GLY A 234 -16.24 3.41 -19.81
CA GLY A 234 -17.48 3.85 -20.48
C GLY A 234 -18.43 2.72 -20.91
N THR A 235 -18.05 1.45 -20.78
CA THR A 235 -18.89 0.30 -21.12
C THR A 235 -19.42 -0.41 -19.87
N ALA A 236 -20.72 -0.69 -19.86
CA ALA A 236 -21.34 -1.51 -18.83
C ALA A 236 -20.69 -2.90 -18.80
N ALA A 237 -20.55 -3.47 -17.59
CA ALA A 237 -19.96 -4.78 -17.36
C ALA A 237 -18.53 -4.96 -17.92
N ALA A 238 -17.75 -3.88 -17.99
CA ALA A 238 -16.34 -3.89 -18.38
C ALA A 238 -15.44 -4.85 -17.56
N TRP A 239 -15.91 -5.29 -16.39
CA TRP A 239 -15.29 -6.29 -15.52
C TRP A 239 -15.56 -7.75 -15.93
N ALA A 240 -16.54 -8.02 -16.81
CA ALA A 240 -17.02 -9.38 -17.08
C ALA A 240 -15.95 -10.29 -17.71
N GLY A 241 -15.04 -9.72 -18.51
CA GLY A 241 -13.93 -10.46 -19.13
C GLY A 241 -12.71 -10.68 -18.24
N LEU A 242 -12.70 -10.12 -17.02
CA LEU A 242 -11.58 -10.23 -16.09
C LEU A 242 -11.59 -11.58 -15.37
N ASP A 243 -10.40 -12.11 -15.07
CA ASP A 243 -10.25 -13.23 -14.14
C ASP A 243 -10.69 -12.84 -12.72
N THR A 244 -10.86 -13.83 -11.86
CA THR A 244 -11.33 -13.62 -10.48
C THR A 244 -10.49 -12.58 -9.73
N ARG A 245 -9.15 -12.64 -9.85
CA ARG A 245 -8.24 -11.75 -9.11
C ARG A 245 -8.38 -10.30 -9.56
N ARG A 246 -8.46 -10.07 -10.87
CA ARG A 246 -8.68 -8.72 -11.43
C ARG A 246 -10.08 -8.18 -11.18
N ARG A 247 -11.10 -9.05 -11.02
CA ARG A 247 -12.45 -8.61 -10.59
C ARG A 247 -12.47 -8.10 -9.16
N TRP A 248 -11.65 -8.67 -8.27
CA TRP A 248 -11.50 -8.14 -6.90
C TRP A 248 -10.90 -6.73 -6.92
N VAL A 249 -9.78 -6.54 -7.62
CA VAL A 249 -9.18 -5.21 -7.83
C VAL A 249 -10.19 -4.20 -8.36
N TRP A 250 -10.98 -4.61 -9.36
CA TRP A 250 -12.04 -3.76 -9.90
C TRP A 250 -13.07 -3.38 -8.84
N HIS A 251 -13.52 -4.35 -8.05
CA HIS A 251 -14.50 -4.13 -7.00
C HIS A 251 -13.98 -3.21 -5.89
N ASP A 252 -12.71 -3.34 -5.53
CA ASP A 252 -12.09 -2.51 -4.50
C ASP A 252 -11.96 -1.05 -4.97
N LEU A 253 -11.48 -0.81 -6.20
CA LEU A 253 -11.43 0.54 -6.80
C LEU A 253 -12.80 1.22 -6.95
N VAL A 254 -13.88 0.45 -7.09
CA VAL A 254 -15.26 1.00 -7.14
C VAL A 254 -15.77 1.40 -5.75
N ARG A 255 -15.17 0.86 -4.68
CA ARG A 255 -15.59 1.10 -3.29
C ARG A 255 -14.81 2.20 -2.59
N GLU A 256 -13.59 2.47 -3.03
CA GLU A 256 -12.76 3.62 -2.62
C GLU A 256 -13.42 4.94 -3.03
#